data_AF-A0A3R6R1D9-F1
#
_entry.id   AF-A0A3R6R1D9-F1
#
_cell.length_a   1.000
_cell.length_b   1.000
_cell.length_c   1.000
_cell.angle_alpha   90.00
_cell.angle_beta   90.00
_cell.angle_gamma   90.00
#
_symmetry.space_group_name_H-M   'P 1'
#
loop_
_entity.id
_entity.type
_entity.pdbx_description
1 polymer ?
#
loop_
_entity_poly.entity_id
_entity_poly.type
_entity_poly.pdbx_seq_one_letter_code
_entity_poly.pdbx_strand_id
1 'polypeptide(L)'
;MDYKKAAEEVLEKIGGSDNIISVAHCATRLRIITGDNSKYSKKAVENIDGVKGVFEASGQLQIIFGTGAVNKVYDEFIALVHISGGTKEDVKAAGDIKNITAVNRSASGKAETANDTIGEQKTVTAENNSSTGDNAVKEIYSPLKGEAVKLSKVPDDTFANEILGKGMAVIPGDGLVVSPVDGEVSTLFDTLHAIGVTGDNGLELLIHVGINTVELEGKYYKALVKEGDKVTKGQPLLKFDIEGIRSAGYNTVTPVIITNSDEYESVEQVAIGDVEKSALVMNVR
;
A
#
# COMPACT_ATOMS: atom_id res chain seq x y z
N MET A 1 6.50 -20.07 12.37
CA MET A 1 5.71 -18.88 12.70
C MET A 1 4.54 -19.28 13.56
N ASP A 2 4.40 -18.62 14.72
CA ASP A 2 3.23 -18.70 15.59
C ASP A 2 2.31 -17.52 15.26
N TYR A 3 1.14 -17.80 14.68
CA TYR A 3 0.24 -16.77 14.15
C TYR A 3 -0.42 -15.94 15.26
N LYS A 4 -0.78 -16.58 16.38
CA LYS A 4 -1.40 -15.90 17.52
C LYS A 4 -0.39 -14.94 18.15
N LYS A 5 0.83 -15.42 18.37
CA LYS A 5 1.91 -14.60 18.90
C LYS A 5 2.23 -13.41 17.98
N ALA A 6 2.29 -13.64 16.67
CA ALA A 6 2.49 -12.55 15.72
C ALA A 6 1.36 -11.52 15.76
N ALA A 7 0.10 -11.95 15.86
CA ALA A 7 -1.05 -11.05 16.00
C ALA A 7 -1.02 -10.25 17.32
N GLU A 8 -0.67 -10.89 18.44
CA GLU A 8 -0.48 -10.24 19.74
C GLU A 8 0.63 -9.17 19.68
N GLU A 9 1.77 -9.51 19.09
CA GLU A 9 2.88 -8.58 18.92
C GLU A 9 2.50 -7.41 18.01
N VAL A 10 1.81 -7.66 16.89
CA VAL A 10 1.32 -6.57 16.02
C VAL A 10 0.41 -5.64 16.82
N LEU A 11 -0.57 -6.18 17.54
CA LEU A 11 -1.54 -5.40 18.30
C LEU A 11 -0.85 -4.54 19.37
N GLU A 12 0.12 -5.11 20.09
CA GLU A 12 0.93 -4.40 21.08
C GLU A 12 1.74 -3.27 20.41
N LYS A 13 2.46 -3.58 19.33
CA LYS A 13 3.35 -2.62 18.65
C LYS A 13 2.63 -1.52 17.90
N ILE A 14 1.33 -1.65 17.63
CA ILE A 14 0.51 -0.57 17.05
C ILE A 14 -0.23 0.28 18.09
N GLY A 15 -0.01 0.06 19.39
CA GLY A 15 -0.64 0.84 20.45
C GLY A 15 -1.99 0.29 20.93
N GLY A 16 -2.28 -0.98 20.67
CA GLY A 16 -3.45 -1.70 21.19
C GLY A 16 -4.74 -1.48 20.39
N SER A 17 -5.80 -2.16 20.83
CA SER A 17 -7.09 -2.19 20.12
C SER A 17 -7.76 -0.82 20.00
N ASP A 18 -7.58 0.04 20.99
CA ASP A 18 -8.13 1.41 21.00
C ASP A 18 -7.48 2.32 19.94
N ASN A 19 -6.32 1.92 19.39
CA ASN A 19 -5.66 2.66 18.32
C ASN A 19 -6.09 2.22 16.92
N ILE A 20 -7.02 1.26 16.80
CA ILE A 20 -7.43 0.71 15.50
C ILE A 20 -8.70 1.43 15.02
N ILE A 21 -8.63 2.00 13.82
CA ILE A 21 -9.80 2.52 13.10
C ILE A 21 -10.41 1.44 12.22
N SER A 22 -9.58 0.70 11.46
CA SER A 22 -10.05 -0.39 10.62
C SER A 22 -8.95 -1.42 10.38
N VAL A 23 -9.36 -2.64 10.04
CA VAL A 23 -8.47 -3.75 9.68
C VAL A 23 -9.07 -4.47 8.47
N ALA A 24 -8.22 -4.81 7.52
CA ALA A 24 -8.53 -5.67 6.39
C ALA A 24 -7.31 -6.56 6.08
N HIS A 25 -7.45 -7.52 5.17
CA HIS A 25 -6.30 -8.21 4.60
C HIS A 25 -6.52 -8.49 3.12
N CYS A 26 -5.42 -8.61 2.38
CA CYS A 26 -5.40 -9.04 0.99
C CYS A 26 -4.64 -10.38 0.86
N ALA A 27 -4.23 -10.76 -0.34
CA ALA A 27 -3.59 -12.06 -0.58
C ALA A 27 -2.29 -12.24 0.21
N THR A 28 -1.58 -11.15 0.53
CA THR A 28 -0.26 -11.21 1.18
C THR A 28 -0.10 -10.31 2.41
N ARG A 29 -1.01 -9.35 2.64
CA ARG A 29 -0.81 -8.29 3.65
C ARG A 29 -1.98 -8.11 4.59
N LEU A 30 -1.65 -7.87 5.85
CA LEU A 30 -2.56 -7.33 6.85
C LEU A 30 -2.54 -5.80 6.71
N ARG A 31 -3.70 -5.19 6.58
CA ARG A 31 -3.90 -3.75 6.33
C ARG A 31 -4.61 -3.14 7.54
N ILE A 32 -4.00 -2.15 8.17
CA ILE A 32 -4.51 -1.53 9.41
C ILE A 32 -4.51 -0.03 9.23
N ILE A 33 -5.63 0.62 9.51
CA ILE A 33 -5.69 2.08 9.69
C ILE A 33 -5.67 2.35 11.19
N THR A 34 -4.66 3.09 11.64
CA THR A 34 -4.51 3.48 13.05
C THR A 34 -5.04 4.90 13.29
N GLY A 35 -5.55 5.15 14.50
CA GLY A 35 -6.02 6.47 14.91
C GLY A 35 -4.89 7.44 15.27
N ASP A 36 -3.75 6.91 15.71
CA ASP A 36 -2.56 7.66 16.06
C ASP A 36 -1.32 6.90 15.57
N ASN A 37 -0.72 7.40 14.48
CA ASN A 37 0.46 6.80 13.86
C ASN A 37 1.72 6.98 14.72
N SER A 38 1.72 7.88 15.70
CA SER A 38 2.87 8.05 16.61
C SER A 38 3.02 6.90 17.62
N LYS A 39 1.98 6.10 17.80
CA LYS A 39 1.97 4.98 18.75
C LYS A 39 2.59 3.70 18.22
N TYR A 40 2.98 3.65 16.94
CA TYR A 40 3.58 2.47 16.36
C TYR A 40 5.00 2.74 15.83
N SER A 41 5.84 1.70 15.86
CA SER A 41 7.19 1.75 15.30
C SER A 41 7.32 0.75 14.17
N LYS A 42 7.53 1.25 12.95
CA LYS A 42 7.76 0.42 11.76
C LYS A 42 8.82 -0.65 12.00
N LYS A 43 9.98 -0.25 12.56
CA LYS A 43 11.08 -1.16 12.90
C LYS A 43 10.66 -2.23 13.92
N ALA A 44 9.81 -1.89 14.90
CA ALA A 44 9.35 -2.88 15.87
C ALA A 44 8.45 -3.93 15.21
N VAL A 45 7.56 -3.50 14.31
CA VAL A 45 6.66 -4.39 13.57
C VAL A 45 7.42 -5.27 12.57
N GLU A 46 8.45 -4.73 11.91
CA GLU A 46 9.32 -5.50 10.99
C GLU A 46 10.07 -6.65 11.67
N ASN A 47 10.34 -6.55 12.97
CA ASN A 47 11.06 -7.58 13.73
C ASN A 47 10.15 -8.70 14.27
N ILE A 48 8.84 -8.64 14.03
CA ILE A 48 7.90 -9.68 14.46
C ILE A 48 8.13 -10.95 13.62
N ASP A 49 8.17 -12.12 14.26
CA ASP A 49 8.38 -13.39 13.57
C ASP A 49 7.36 -13.58 12.43
N GLY A 50 7.87 -13.84 11.24
CA GLY A 50 7.11 -14.06 10.01
C GLY A 50 6.58 -12.80 9.31
N VAL A 51 6.84 -11.60 9.83
CA VAL A 51 6.74 -10.37 9.04
C VAL A 51 7.90 -10.36 8.03
N LYS A 52 7.57 -10.16 6.76
CA LYS A 52 8.50 -10.09 5.62
C LYS A 52 8.77 -8.66 5.17
N GLY A 53 8.01 -7.70 5.70
CA GLY A 53 8.14 -6.29 5.40
C GLY A 53 6.97 -5.51 5.98
N VAL A 54 7.21 -4.23 6.25
CA VAL A 54 6.17 -3.29 6.68
C VAL A 54 6.22 -2.09 5.76
N PHE A 55 5.06 -1.61 5.35
CA PHE A 55 4.92 -0.51 4.44
C PHE A 55 3.79 0.40 4.91
N GLU A 56 3.91 1.70 4.70
CA GLU A 56 2.83 2.65 4.92
C GLU A 56 2.53 3.28 3.56
N ALA A 57 1.25 3.24 3.17
CA ALA A 57 0.76 3.94 2.00
C ALA A 57 -0.70 4.32 2.21
N SER A 58 -1.07 5.50 1.70
CA SER A 58 -2.45 6.02 1.78
C SER A 58 -2.98 6.06 3.23
N GLY A 59 -2.13 6.35 4.21
CA GLY A 59 -2.49 6.37 5.64
C GLY A 59 -2.77 4.99 6.26
N GLN A 60 -2.41 3.92 5.58
CA GLN A 60 -2.64 2.54 6.02
C GLN A 60 -1.31 1.82 6.25
N LEU A 61 -1.17 1.22 7.43
CA LEU A 61 -0.10 0.30 7.77
C LEU A 61 -0.35 -1.04 7.09
N GLN A 62 0.60 -1.47 6.26
CA GLN A 62 0.56 -2.73 5.52
C GLN A 62 1.69 -3.64 6.02
N ILE A 63 1.32 -4.77 6.60
CA ILE A 63 2.27 -5.75 7.17
C ILE A 63 2.24 -7.00 6.30
N ILE A 64 3.40 -7.34 5.73
CA ILE A 64 3.52 -8.43 4.75
C ILE A 64 3.82 -9.73 5.50
N PHE A 65 2.86 -10.64 5.53
CA PHE A 65 3.06 -12.01 6.05
C PHE A 65 3.27 -13.01 4.90
N GLY A 66 2.81 -12.66 3.70
CA GLY A 66 2.82 -13.52 2.53
C GLY A 66 1.59 -14.42 2.42
N THR A 67 1.46 -15.07 1.27
CA THR A 67 0.26 -15.83 0.90
C THR A 67 -0.06 -16.95 1.89
N GLY A 68 -1.32 -16.99 2.32
CA GLY A 68 -1.86 -17.99 3.26
C GLY A 68 -1.51 -17.74 4.73
N ALA A 69 -0.31 -17.24 5.04
CA ALA A 69 0.05 -16.85 6.41
C ALA A 69 -0.78 -15.66 6.91
N VAL A 70 -1.02 -14.68 6.03
CA VAL A 70 -1.79 -13.48 6.35
C VAL A 70 -3.21 -13.80 6.85
N ASN A 71 -3.90 -14.77 6.26
CA ASN A 71 -5.26 -15.15 6.65
C ASN A 71 -5.30 -15.60 8.11
N LYS A 72 -4.33 -16.44 8.50
CA LYS A 72 -4.24 -16.98 9.86
C LYS A 72 -3.88 -15.91 10.87
N VAL A 73 -2.96 -15.00 10.53
CA VAL A 73 -2.65 -13.86 11.39
C VAL A 73 -3.85 -12.94 11.54
N TYR A 74 -4.58 -12.67 10.44
CA TYR A 74 -5.78 -11.84 10.47
C TYR A 74 -6.85 -12.44 11.38
N ASP A 75 -7.13 -13.74 11.28
CA ASP A 75 -8.14 -14.42 12.11
C ASP A 75 -7.82 -14.28 13.61
N GLU A 76 -6.55 -14.52 14.00
CA GLU A 76 -6.08 -14.33 15.38
C GLU A 76 -6.14 -12.86 15.80
N PHE A 77 -5.76 -11.94 14.92
CA PHE A 77 -5.76 -10.51 15.19
C PHE A 77 -7.18 -9.99 15.47
N ILE A 78 -8.15 -10.39 14.64
CA ILE A 78 -9.56 -10.05 14.84
C ILE A 78 -10.06 -10.64 16.16
N ALA A 79 -9.73 -11.88 16.50
CA ALA A 79 -10.11 -12.47 17.79
C ALA A 79 -9.58 -11.66 18.98
N LEU A 80 -8.33 -11.19 18.92
CA LEU A 80 -7.70 -10.37 19.97
C LEU A 80 -8.34 -9.00 20.13
N VAL A 81 -8.66 -8.33 19.02
CA VAL A 81 -9.35 -7.02 19.04
C VAL A 81 -10.74 -7.13 19.64
N HIS A 82 -11.48 -8.21 19.34
CA HIS A 82 -12.79 -8.47 19.94
C HIS A 82 -12.71 -8.80 21.43
N ILE A 83 -11.68 -9.55 21.87
CA ILE A 83 -11.45 -9.86 23.29
C ILE A 83 -11.06 -8.63 24.10
N SER A 84 -10.36 -7.68 23.47
CA SER A 84 -9.89 -6.45 24.14
C SER A 84 -10.93 -5.32 24.13
N GLY A 85 -11.92 -5.39 23.22
CA GLY A 85 -12.99 -4.39 23.06
C GLY A 85 -14.34 -4.71 23.73
N GLY A 86 -14.52 -5.88 24.36
CA GLY A 86 -15.78 -6.29 25.01
C GLY A 86 -15.62 -7.42 26.03
N THR A 87 -16.43 -7.41 27.09
CA THR A 87 -16.40 -8.41 28.18
C THR A 87 -17.04 -9.75 27.79
N LYS A 88 -16.67 -10.81 28.52
CA LYS A 88 -16.91 -12.25 28.33
C LYS A 88 -18.34 -12.77 28.05
N GLU A 89 -19.35 -11.93 27.81
CA GLU A 89 -20.74 -12.37 27.57
C GLU A 89 -21.13 -12.52 26.09
N ASP A 90 -20.31 -12.03 25.14
CA ASP A 90 -20.62 -12.05 23.71
C ASP A 90 -20.23 -13.35 22.96
N VAL A 91 -19.63 -14.32 23.65
CA VAL A 91 -19.07 -15.55 23.04
C VAL A 91 -20.16 -16.58 22.63
N LYS A 92 -21.43 -16.18 22.52
CA LYS A 92 -22.54 -17.13 22.30
C LYS A 92 -23.50 -16.76 21.18
N ALA A 93 -23.00 -16.22 20.07
CA ALA A 93 -23.71 -16.25 18.79
C ALA A 93 -22.74 -15.97 17.63
N ALA A 94 -21.96 -16.97 17.20
CA ALA A 94 -21.09 -16.82 16.03
C ALA A 94 -21.28 -18.01 15.08
N GLY A 95 -22.42 -17.99 14.37
CA GLY A 95 -22.55 -18.61 13.07
C GLY A 95 -22.48 -17.50 12.03
N ASP A 96 -21.49 -17.59 11.15
CA ASP A 96 -21.37 -16.90 9.87
C ASP A 96 -21.45 -15.37 9.85
N ILE A 97 -20.30 -14.68 9.91
CA ILE A 97 -20.23 -13.29 9.40
C ILE A 97 -18.93 -13.06 8.60
N LYS A 98 -19.10 -13.02 7.27
CA LYS A 98 -18.19 -12.31 6.36
C LYS A 98 -18.45 -10.81 6.51
N ASN A 99 -17.37 -10.04 6.65
CA ASN A 99 -17.29 -8.58 6.67
C ASN A 99 -17.98 -7.88 7.86
N ILE A 100 -17.20 -7.55 8.90
CA ILE A 100 -17.58 -6.52 9.87
C ILE A 100 -16.53 -5.42 9.88
N THR A 101 -16.95 -4.25 9.41
CA THR A 101 -16.41 -2.94 9.76
C THR A 101 -16.60 -2.75 11.27
N ALA A 102 -15.53 -2.74 12.05
CA ALA A 102 -15.65 -2.48 13.49
C ALA A 102 -15.92 -0.99 13.73
N VAL A 103 -17.09 -0.72 14.30
CA VAL A 103 -17.62 0.58 14.70
C VAL A 103 -17.07 0.95 16.07
N ASN A 104 -16.63 2.22 16.25
CA ASN A 104 -17.11 3.06 17.35
C ASN A 104 -16.72 4.55 17.21
N ARG A 105 -17.73 5.42 17.07
CA ARG A 105 -17.71 6.80 17.59
C ARG A 105 -19.00 7.03 18.36
N SER A 106 -18.91 7.14 19.68
CA SER A 106 -19.98 7.65 20.52
C SER A 106 -20.03 9.18 20.42
N ALA A 107 -21.19 9.72 20.01
CA ALA A 107 -21.60 11.07 20.35
C ALA A 107 -23.14 11.13 20.41
N SER A 108 -23.65 11.61 21.55
CA SER A 108 -25.06 11.63 21.93
C SER A 108 -25.91 12.60 21.09
N GLY A 109 -27.17 12.25 20.84
CA GLY A 109 -28.21 13.20 20.43
C GLY A 109 -29.57 12.54 20.25
N LYS A 110 -30.54 12.89 21.11
CA LYS A 110 -31.94 12.44 21.22
C LYS A 110 -32.71 12.51 19.88
N ALA A 111 -33.39 11.43 19.47
CA ALA A 111 -34.84 11.16 19.58
C ALA A 111 -35.75 12.07 18.74
N GLU A 112 -36.46 11.49 17.75
CA GLU A 112 -37.93 11.43 17.71
C GLU A 112 -38.45 10.62 16.50
N THR A 113 -39.71 10.24 16.58
CA THR A 113 -40.38 9.03 16.11
C THR A 113 -41.27 9.21 14.87
N ALA A 114 -41.74 8.04 14.37
CA ALA A 114 -43.01 7.78 13.69
C ALA A 114 -43.05 8.01 12.16
N ASN A 115 -43.84 7.31 11.34
CA ASN A 115 -44.45 5.97 11.32
C ASN A 115 -44.99 5.83 9.88
N ASP A 116 -45.19 4.59 9.44
CA ASP A 116 -46.29 4.17 8.55
C ASP A 116 -46.22 4.25 7.00
N THR A 117 -46.48 3.06 6.44
CA THR A 117 -47.31 2.74 5.26
C THR A 117 -46.67 2.29 3.95
N ILE A 118 -47.29 1.21 3.47
CA ILE A 118 -47.04 0.25 2.40
C ILE A 118 -47.63 0.70 1.05
N GLY A 119 -47.04 0.20 -0.06
CA GLY A 119 -47.66 0.07 -1.39
C GLY A 119 -47.13 1.08 -2.41
N GLU A 120 -46.70 0.74 -3.63
CA GLU A 120 -47.25 -0.26 -4.54
C GLU A 120 -46.23 -0.66 -5.61
N GLN A 121 -46.38 -1.90 -6.05
CA GLN A 121 -45.56 -2.68 -6.97
C GLN A 121 -45.67 -2.17 -8.42
N LYS A 122 -44.55 -2.05 -9.14
CA LYS A 122 -44.57 -2.04 -10.62
C LYS A 122 -43.38 -2.77 -11.23
N THR A 123 -43.70 -3.97 -11.74
CA THR A 123 -43.20 -4.61 -12.97
C THR A 123 -41.69 -4.65 -13.21
N VAL A 124 -41.16 -5.85 -13.00
CA VAL A 124 -39.86 -6.33 -13.45
C VAL A 124 -39.88 -6.52 -14.96
N THR A 125 -39.12 -5.69 -15.69
CA THR A 125 -38.59 -6.02 -17.01
C THR A 125 -37.10 -6.22 -16.85
N ALA A 126 -36.64 -7.44 -17.18
CA ALA A 126 -35.24 -7.81 -17.22
C ALA A 126 -34.55 -7.01 -18.33
N GLU A 127 -33.76 -6.02 -17.94
CA GLU A 127 -32.73 -5.44 -18.79
C GLU A 127 -31.37 -5.80 -18.23
N ASN A 128 -30.63 -6.52 -19.05
CA ASN A 128 -29.23 -6.84 -18.90
C ASN A 128 -28.42 -5.56 -18.73
N ASN A 129 -28.10 -5.18 -17.49
CA ASN A 129 -26.94 -4.32 -17.24
C ASN A 129 -25.70 -5.21 -17.22
N SER A 130 -25.23 -5.46 -18.45
CA SER A 130 -23.85 -5.82 -18.73
C SER A 130 -22.95 -4.84 -17.98
N SER A 131 -22.14 -5.39 -17.08
CA SER A 131 -21.05 -4.70 -16.39
C SER A 131 -20.06 -4.13 -17.42
N THR A 132 -20.27 -2.88 -17.82
CA THR A 132 -19.27 -2.10 -18.54
C THR A 132 -18.57 -1.21 -17.54
N GLY A 133 -17.33 -1.56 -17.16
CA GLY A 133 -16.50 -0.65 -16.38
C GLY A 133 -15.22 -1.18 -15.73
N ASP A 134 -14.78 -2.43 -15.91
CA ASP A 134 -13.64 -2.94 -15.12
C ASP A 134 -12.59 -3.70 -15.96
N ASN A 135 -12.43 -3.35 -17.23
CA ASN A 135 -11.41 -3.95 -18.12
C ASN A 135 -10.54 -2.89 -18.80
N ALA A 136 -10.51 -1.68 -18.24
CA ALA A 136 -9.69 -0.58 -18.76
C ALA A 136 -8.24 -0.81 -18.33
N VAL A 137 -7.34 -0.96 -19.31
CA VAL A 137 -5.91 -1.07 -19.07
C VAL A 137 -5.43 0.19 -18.36
N LYS A 138 -4.83 0.02 -17.19
CA LYS A 138 -4.18 1.10 -16.44
C LYS A 138 -2.72 1.18 -16.88
N GLU A 139 -2.32 2.34 -17.37
CA GLU A 139 -0.96 2.59 -17.90
C GLU A 139 -0.08 3.23 -16.83
N ILE A 140 1.17 2.78 -16.75
CA ILE A 140 2.21 3.36 -15.89
C ILE A 140 3.37 3.77 -16.78
N TYR A 141 3.85 4.99 -16.58
CA TYR A 141 4.91 5.59 -17.37
C TYR A 141 6.22 5.69 -16.59
N SER A 142 7.35 5.70 -17.28
CA SER A 142 8.67 5.72 -16.64
C SER A 142 8.83 6.98 -15.81
N PRO A 143 9.11 6.87 -14.50
CA PRO A 143 9.40 8.04 -13.66
C PRO A 143 10.81 8.59 -13.90
N LEU A 144 11.65 7.88 -14.67
CA LEU A 144 13.07 8.17 -14.85
C LEU A 144 13.47 8.01 -16.31
N LYS A 145 14.51 8.73 -16.72
CA LYS A 145 15.27 8.41 -17.93
C LYS A 145 16.34 7.39 -17.56
N GLY A 146 16.55 6.35 -18.36
CA GLY A 146 17.59 5.35 -18.11
C GLY A 146 17.31 4.00 -18.75
N GLU A 147 17.86 2.92 -18.18
CA GLU A 147 17.64 1.56 -18.65
C GLU A 147 16.56 0.87 -17.81
N ALA A 148 15.41 0.56 -18.41
CA ALA A 148 14.36 -0.25 -17.80
C ALA A 148 14.77 -1.73 -17.75
N VAL A 149 14.75 -2.30 -16.54
CA VAL A 149 15.13 -3.68 -16.26
C VAL A 149 14.03 -4.40 -15.46
N LYS A 150 14.06 -5.73 -15.46
CA LYS A 150 13.17 -6.55 -14.63
C LYS A 150 13.55 -6.43 -13.15
N LEU A 151 12.58 -6.56 -12.25
CA LEU A 151 12.85 -6.59 -10.81
C LEU A 151 13.83 -7.69 -10.41
N SER A 152 13.79 -8.85 -11.07
CA SER A 152 14.73 -9.95 -10.82
C SER A 152 16.21 -9.62 -11.09
N LYS A 153 16.53 -8.47 -11.71
CA LYS A 153 17.90 -7.97 -11.88
C LYS A 153 18.33 -6.99 -10.78
N VAL A 154 17.43 -6.61 -9.87
CA VAL A 154 17.73 -5.72 -8.75
C VAL A 154 18.52 -6.52 -7.70
N PRO A 155 19.65 -6.00 -7.17
CA PRO A 155 20.47 -6.71 -6.20
C PRO A 155 19.91 -6.56 -4.76
N ASP A 156 18.65 -6.92 -4.58
CA ASP A 156 17.94 -6.90 -3.30
C ASP A 156 16.80 -7.92 -3.34
N ASP A 157 16.77 -8.84 -2.38
CA ASP A 157 15.81 -9.96 -2.38
C ASP A 157 14.36 -9.51 -2.19
N THR A 158 14.12 -8.37 -1.52
CA THR A 158 12.77 -7.85 -1.29
C THR A 158 12.16 -7.37 -2.62
N PHE A 159 12.94 -6.66 -3.41
CA PHE A 159 12.52 -6.19 -4.73
C PHE A 159 12.57 -7.30 -5.79
N ALA A 160 13.64 -8.10 -5.82
CA ALA A 160 13.85 -9.13 -6.84
C ALA A 160 12.81 -10.24 -6.81
N ASN A 161 12.29 -10.55 -5.62
CA ASN A 161 11.23 -11.55 -5.42
C ASN A 161 9.82 -10.93 -5.33
N GLU A 162 9.67 -9.65 -5.71
CA GLU A 162 8.37 -8.96 -5.77
C GLU A 162 7.59 -8.97 -4.44
N ILE A 163 8.29 -9.02 -3.29
CA ILE A 163 7.66 -9.12 -1.96
C ILE A 163 6.78 -7.90 -1.68
N LEU A 164 7.23 -6.72 -2.10
CA LEU A 164 6.50 -5.46 -1.98
C LEU A 164 5.44 -5.25 -3.07
N GLY A 165 5.37 -6.13 -4.07
CA GLY A 165 4.49 -6.02 -5.22
C GLY A 165 5.22 -6.20 -6.55
N LYS A 166 4.46 -6.38 -7.63
CA LYS A 166 4.97 -6.48 -8.99
C LYS A 166 5.43 -5.12 -9.51
N GLY A 167 6.34 -5.12 -10.48
CA GLY A 167 6.79 -3.88 -11.09
C GLY A 167 8.01 -4.05 -11.98
N MET A 168 8.83 -3.01 -12.04
CA MET A 168 10.10 -2.98 -12.77
C MET A 168 11.13 -2.15 -12.00
N ALA A 169 12.34 -2.03 -12.54
CA ALA A 169 13.31 -1.06 -12.03
C ALA A 169 13.95 -0.27 -13.18
N VAL A 170 14.44 0.93 -12.89
CA VAL A 170 15.21 1.74 -13.84
C VAL A 170 16.63 1.91 -13.30
N ILE A 171 17.64 1.65 -14.14
CA ILE A 171 19.00 2.13 -13.90
C ILE A 171 19.06 3.57 -14.40
N PRO A 172 19.09 4.57 -13.51
CA PRO A 172 18.85 5.95 -13.91
C PRO A 172 20.03 6.53 -14.70
N GLY A 173 19.71 7.23 -15.79
CA GLY A 173 20.63 8.03 -16.57
C GLY A 173 20.71 9.49 -16.12
N ASP A 174 19.72 9.97 -15.36
CA ASP A 174 19.74 11.28 -14.71
C ASP A 174 19.03 11.28 -13.35
N GLY A 175 19.27 12.33 -12.57
CA GLY A 175 18.84 12.47 -11.18
C GLY A 175 17.47 13.10 -10.98
N LEU A 176 16.52 12.92 -11.90
CA LEU A 176 15.18 13.51 -11.79
C LEU A 176 14.08 12.45 -11.87
N VAL A 177 13.32 12.31 -10.79
CA VAL A 177 12.10 11.50 -10.72
C VAL A 177 10.91 12.37 -11.09
N VAL A 178 10.04 11.86 -11.96
CA VAL A 178 8.74 12.45 -12.31
C VAL A 178 7.59 11.51 -11.98
N SER A 179 6.37 12.05 -11.90
CA SER A 179 5.19 11.23 -11.63
C SER A 179 4.92 10.26 -12.79
N PRO A 180 4.73 8.96 -12.50
CA PRO A 180 4.43 7.96 -13.52
C PRO A 180 2.95 7.98 -13.94
N VAL A 181 2.07 8.59 -13.15
CA VAL A 181 0.61 8.66 -13.34
C VAL A 181 0.07 10.01 -12.83
N ASP A 182 -1.18 10.32 -13.15
CA ASP A 182 -1.95 11.36 -12.47
C ASP A 182 -2.45 10.83 -11.12
N GLY A 183 -2.40 11.66 -10.07
CA GLY A 183 -2.81 11.23 -8.73
C GLY A 183 -2.38 12.16 -7.61
N GLU A 184 -2.01 11.55 -6.49
CA GLU A 184 -1.60 12.23 -5.25
C GLU A 184 -0.34 11.61 -4.66
N VAL A 185 0.55 12.45 -4.11
CA VAL A 185 1.69 11.98 -3.32
C VAL A 185 1.16 11.40 -2.02
N SER A 186 1.09 10.08 -1.92
CA SER A 186 0.50 9.39 -0.78
C SER A 186 1.48 9.19 0.38
N THR A 187 2.78 9.20 0.10
CA THR A 187 3.82 9.09 1.14
C THR A 187 5.11 9.73 0.66
N LEU A 188 5.73 10.55 1.50
CA LEU A 188 7.09 11.02 1.28
C LEU A 188 7.96 10.63 2.49
N PHE A 189 8.93 9.76 2.27
CA PHE A 189 9.77 9.24 3.35
C PHE A 189 10.70 10.33 3.91
N ASP A 190 10.95 10.35 5.22
CA ASP A 190 11.78 11.36 5.89
C ASP A 190 13.18 11.52 5.26
N THR A 191 13.80 10.41 4.87
CA THR A 191 15.11 10.39 4.22
C THR A 191 15.03 10.57 2.69
N LEU A 192 13.86 10.87 2.15
CA LEU A 192 13.57 11.24 0.75
C LEU A 192 13.99 10.23 -0.33
N HIS A 193 14.50 9.06 0.05
CA HIS A 193 14.93 8.01 -0.87
C HIS A 193 13.76 7.33 -1.58
N ALA A 194 12.53 7.45 -1.07
CA ALA A 194 11.35 6.84 -1.67
C ALA A 194 10.15 7.79 -1.66
N ILE A 195 9.27 7.60 -2.63
CA ILE A 195 8.01 8.34 -2.76
C ILE A 195 6.88 7.41 -3.19
N GLY A 196 5.76 7.52 -2.48
CA GLY A 196 4.49 6.87 -2.80
C GLY A 196 3.60 7.78 -3.64
N VAL A 197 2.99 7.26 -4.68
CA VAL A 197 1.97 7.95 -5.49
C VAL A 197 0.74 7.06 -5.60
N THR A 198 -0.39 7.55 -5.13
CA THR A 198 -1.69 6.91 -5.35
C THR A 198 -2.33 7.54 -6.58
N GLY A 199 -2.44 6.77 -7.66
CA GLY A 199 -3.01 7.21 -8.92
C GLY A 199 -4.52 7.39 -8.83
N ASP A 200 -5.08 8.30 -9.63
CA ASP A 200 -6.54 8.53 -9.71
C ASP A 200 -7.30 7.28 -10.19
N ASN A 201 -6.60 6.32 -10.80
CA ASN A 201 -7.10 5.03 -11.21
C ASN A 201 -6.97 3.93 -10.13
N GLY A 202 -6.56 4.26 -8.90
CA GLY A 202 -6.42 3.32 -7.77
C GLY A 202 -5.12 2.52 -7.74
N LEU A 203 -4.15 2.79 -8.62
CA LEU A 203 -2.82 2.21 -8.50
C LEU A 203 -2.09 2.83 -7.31
N GLU A 204 -1.53 2.01 -6.42
CA GLU A 204 -0.60 2.45 -5.39
C GLU A 204 0.83 2.18 -5.88
N LEU A 205 1.60 3.24 -6.15
CA LEU A 205 2.95 3.14 -6.70
C LEU A 205 3.99 3.56 -5.67
N LEU A 206 5.07 2.80 -5.58
CA LEU A 206 6.27 3.14 -4.81
C LEU A 206 7.46 3.30 -5.76
N ILE A 207 8.10 4.46 -5.72
CA ILE A 207 9.35 4.74 -6.44
C ILE A 207 10.46 4.81 -5.39
N HIS A 208 11.37 3.83 -5.39
CA HIS A 208 12.42 3.70 -4.38
C HIS A 208 13.79 3.98 -5.01
N VAL A 209 14.35 5.17 -4.81
CA VAL A 209 15.61 5.61 -5.43
C VAL A 209 16.82 4.97 -4.76
N GLY A 210 17.37 3.95 -5.42
CA GLY A 210 18.55 3.21 -5.00
C GLY A 210 18.23 2.05 -4.06
N ILE A 211 19.26 1.32 -3.62
CA ILE A 211 19.15 0.17 -2.70
C ILE A 211 19.87 0.50 -1.41
N ASN A 212 19.24 0.23 -0.27
CA ASN A 212 19.71 0.58 1.09
C ASN A 212 20.00 2.08 1.31
N THR A 213 19.49 2.94 0.44
CA THR A 213 19.75 4.39 0.46
C THR A 213 19.05 5.14 1.59
N VAL A 214 18.17 4.48 2.35
CA VAL A 214 17.64 5.01 3.61
C VAL A 214 18.78 5.38 4.60
N GLU A 215 19.90 4.65 4.55
CA GLU A 215 21.09 4.88 5.38
C GLU A 215 21.82 6.19 5.05
N LEU A 216 21.51 6.82 3.92
CA LEU A 216 22.06 8.12 3.55
C LEU A 216 21.41 9.28 4.32
N GLU A 217 20.35 9.02 5.08
CA GLU A 217 19.70 9.99 5.98
C GLU A 217 19.30 11.29 5.24
N GLY A 218 18.80 11.18 4.01
CA GLY A 218 18.37 12.33 3.20
C GLY A 218 19.48 13.04 2.44
N LYS A 219 20.75 12.66 2.62
CA LYS A 219 21.85 13.19 1.80
C LYS A 219 21.62 12.82 0.34
N TYR A 220 21.99 13.73 -0.55
CA TYR A 220 21.88 13.59 -2.02
C TYR A 220 20.47 13.68 -2.58
N TYR A 221 19.45 13.93 -1.75
CA TYR A 221 18.05 14.04 -2.19
C TYR A 221 17.51 15.46 -2.02
N LYS A 222 16.56 15.84 -2.89
CA LYS A 222 15.80 17.07 -2.78
C LYS A 222 14.37 16.85 -3.27
N ALA A 223 13.43 16.86 -2.34
CA ALA A 223 12.00 16.81 -2.64
C ALA A 223 11.57 18.08 -3.40
N LEU A 224 10.67 17.90 -4.37
CA LEU A 224 10.02 18.97 -5.13
C LEU A 224 8.52 19.05 -4.86
N VAL A 225 7.99 18.11 -4.09
CA VAL A 225 6.60 17.96 -3.68
C VAL A 225 6.56 17.66 -2.17
N LYS A 226 5.38 17.75 -1.59
CA LYS A 226 5.08 17.26 -0.23
C LYS A 226 3.99 16.19 -0.29
N GLU A 227 3.86 15.45 0.80
CA GLU A 227 2.74 14.52 0.98
C GLU A 227 1.39 15.26 0.88
N GLY A 228 0.41 14.61 0.25
CA GLY A 228 -0.91 15.16 -0.06
C GLY A 228 -0.98 16.06 -1.30
N ASP A 229 0.15 16.37 -1.97
CA ASP A 229 0.12 17.13 -3.20
C ASP A 229 -0.53 16.34 -4.34
N LYS A 230 -1.41 16.99 -5.11
CA LYS A 230 -1.87 16.47 -6.41
C LYS A 230 -0.75 16.60 -7.45
N VAL A 231 -0.58 15.55 -8.25
CA VAL A 231 0.47 15.46 -9.26
C VAL A 231 -0.11 14.98 -10.59
N THR A 232 0.48 15.47 -11.67
CA THR A 232 0.19 14.98 -13.03
C THR A 232 1.36 14.17 -13.57
N LYS A 233 1.09 13.24 -14.49
CA LYS A 233 2.11 12.45 -15.19
C LYS A 233 3.19 13.36 -15.76
N GLY A 234 4.45 13.04 -15.47
CA GLY A 234 5.61 13.81 -15.90
C GLY A 234 5.95 15.01 -14.99
N GLN A 235 5.12 15.31 -13.98
CA GLN A 235 5.44 16.34 -13.00
C GLN A 235 6.68 15.95 -12.17
N PRO A 236 7.68 16.83 -12.02
CA PRO A 236 8.83 16.61 -11.14
C PRO A 236 8.43 16.32 -9.70
N LEU A 237 8.99 15.25 -9.12
CA LEU A 237 8.72 14.82 -7.74
C LEU A 237 9.95 14.95 -6.83
N LEU A 238 11.09 14.45 -7.30
CA LEU A 238 12.30 14.32 -6.49
C LEU A 238 13.53 14.49 -7.38
N LYS A 239 14.52 15.24 -6.89
CA LYS A 239 15.87 15.26 -7.47
C LYS A 239 16.82 14.48 -6.58
N PHE A 240 17.78 13.80 -7.20
CA PHE A 240 18.83 13.10 -6.48
C PHE A 240 20.18 13.19 -7.21
N ASP A 241 21.27 13.13 -6.44
CA ASP A 241 22.62 13.12 -6.96
C ASP A 241 23.13 11.69 -7.16
N ILE A 242 23.11 11.22 -8.42
CA ILE A 242 23.57 9.88 -8.81
C ILE A 242 25.02 9.66 -8.44
N GLU A 243 25.90 10.64 -8.71
CA GLU A 243 27.33 10.49 -8.49
C GLU A 243 27.65 10.47 -6.99
N GLY A 244 26.98 11.33 -6.22
CA GLY A 244 27.06 11.36 -4.76
C GLY A 244 26.66 10.03 -4.13
N ILE A 245 25.50 9.46 -4.52
CA ILE A 245 25.01 8.17 -4.01
C ILE A 245 25.98 7.03 -4.35
N ARG A 246 26.45 6.96 -5.60
CA ARG A 246 27.41 5.94 -6.04
C ARG A 246 28.75 6.07 -5.31
N SER A 247 29.23 7.30 -5.12
CA SER A 247 30.48 7.57 -4.40
C SER A 247 30.38 7.22 -2.91
N ALA A 248 29.17 7.28 -2.34
CA ALA A 248 28.88 6.79 -0.99
C ALA A 248 28.77 5.26 -0.90
N GLY A 249 28.90 4.53 -2.01
CA GLY A 249 28.90 3.06 -2.05
C GLY A 249 27.54 2.42 -2.28
N TYR A 250 26.50 3.20 -2.62
CA TYR A 250 25.14 2.70 -2.80
C TYR A 250 24.76 2.53 -4.28
N ASN A 251 23.88 1.56 -4.55
CA ASN A 251 23.35 1.34 -5.89
C ASN A 251 22.20 2.33 -6.17
N THR A 252 22.16 2.91 -7.37
CA THR A 252 21.12 3.87 -7.78
C THR A 252 19.97 3.23 -8.57
N VAL A 253 20.00 1.92 -8.81
CA VAL A 253 18.88 1.22 -9.45
C VAL A 253 17.61 1.51 -8.66
N THR A 254 16.57 1.94 -9.37
CA THR A 254 15.37 2.50 -8.76
C THR A 254 14.17 1.61 -9.07
N PRO A 255 13.73 0.76 -8.11
CA PRO A 255 12.48 0.04 -8.23
C PRO A 255 11.26 0.97 -8.38
N VAL A 256 10.34 0.57 -9.24
CA VAL A 256 9.02 1.17 -9.47
C VAL A 256 8.00 0.06 -9.29
N ILE A 257 7.36 0.04 -8.11
CA ILE A 257 6.55 -1.07 -7.62
C ILE A 257 5.08 -0.66 -7.56
N ILE A 258 4.19 -1.56 -7.97
CA ILE A 258 2.75 -1.44 -7.71
C ILE A 258 2.47 -2.18 -6.40
N THR A 259 2.29 -1.45 -5.31
CA THR A 259 2.21 -2.05 -3.99
C THR A 259 0.91 -2.84 -3.81
N ASN A 260 -0.18 -2.42 -4.43
CA ASN A 260 -1.43 -3.18 -4.48
C ASN A 260 -1.54 -4.10 -5.72
N SER A 261 -0.42 -4.63 -6.24
CA SER A 261 -0.41 -5.47 -7.45
C SER A 261 -1.27 -6.74 -7.37
N ASP A 262 -1.60 -7.20 -6.17
CA ASP A 262 -2.45 -8.37 -5.92
C ASP A 262 -3.95 -8.11 -6.08
N GLU A 263 -4.34 -6.85 -6.21
CA GLU A 263 -5.72 -6.43 -6.54
C GLU A 263 -6.00 -6.48 -8.06
N TYR A 264 -4.97 -6.82 -8.85
CA TYR A 264 -5.00 -6.82 -10.32
C TYR A 264 -4.79 -8.23 -10.88
N GLU A 265 -5.44 -8.52 -12.01
CA GLU A 265 -5.30 -9.80 -12.73
C GLU A 265 -3.89 -9.93 -13.31
N SER A 266 -3.37 -8.85 -13.90
CA SER A 266 -2.07 -8.89 -14.58
C SER A 266 -1.30 -7.57 -14.46
N VAL A 267 0.03 -7.70 -14.39
CA VAL A 267 0.99 -6.60 -14.52
C VAL A 267 1.99 -7.02 -15.57
N GLU A 268 2.04 -6.28 -16.68
CA GLU A 268 2.91 -6.56 -17.81
C GLU A 268 3.91 -5.41 -17.97
N GLN A 269 5.21 -5.72 -17.85
CA GLN A 269 6.26 -4.79 -18.25
C GLN A 269 6.36 -4.76 -19.78
N VAL A 270 6.10 -3.60 -20.39
CA VAL A 270 6.06 -3.42 -21.84
C VAL A 270 7.30 -2.73 -22.41
N ALA A 271 8.21 -2.25 -21.56
CA ALA A 271 9.48 -1.66 -21.97
C ALA A 271 10.68 -2.28 -21.24
N ILE A 272 11.74 -2.58 -22.00
CA ILE A 272 13.06 -3.07 -21.54
C ILE A 272 14.13 -2.31 -22.31
N GLY A 273 15.24 -1.95 -21.66
CA GLY A 273 16.32 -1.16 -22.26
C GLY A 273 16.08 0.34 -22.11
N ASP A 274 16.60 1.15 -23.03
CA ASP A 274 16.55 2.61 -22.92
C ASP A 274 15.12 3.15 -22.90
N VAL A 275 14.80 3.96 -21.89
CA VAL A 275 13.52 4.67 -21.74
C VAL A 275 13.75 6.14 -21.40
N GLU A 276 12.92 7.00 -21.99
CA GLU A 276 12.80 8.40 -21.57
C GLU A 276 11.75 8.54 -20.46
N LYS A 277 11.80 9.68 -19.75
CA LYS A 277 10.75 10.03 -18.79
C LYS A 277 9.39 10.05 -19.48
N SER A 278 8.38 9.55 -18.78
CA SER A 278 7.01 9.46 -19.28
C SER A 278 6.82 8.58 -20.53
N ALA A 279 7.79 7.70 -20.87
CA ALA A 279 7.55 6.60 -21.79
C ALA A 279 6.66 5.53 -21.13
N LEU A 280 5.78 4.86 -21.88
CA LEU A 280 4.96 3.78 -21.33
C LEU A 280 5.85 2.59 -20.94
N VAL A 281 5.73 2.09 -19.71
CA VAL A 281 6.60 1.01 -19.21
C VAL A 281 5.86 -0.19 -18.64
N MET A 282 4.64 -0.01 -18.12
CA MET A 282 3.82 -1.12 -17.65
C MET A 282 2.35 -0.92 -17.98
N ASN A 283 1.66 -2.04 -18.21
CA ASN A 283 0.21 -2.14 -18.31
C ASN A 283 -0.32 -3.00 -17.16
N VAL A 284 -1.43 -2.57 -16.56
CA VAL A 284 -2.10 -3.29 -15.48
C VAL A 284 -3.56 -3.54 -15.87
N ARG A 285 -4.04 -4.75 -15.62
CA ARG A 285 -5.45 -5.14 -15.77
C ARG A 285 -5.92 -5.74 -14.46
#